data_AF-A0A2J6WR24-F1
#
_entry.id   AF-A0A2J6WR24-F1
#
_cell.length_a   1.000
_cell.length_b   1.000
_cell.length_c   1.000
_cell.angle_alpha   90.00
_cell.angle_beta   90.00
_cell.angle_gamma   90.00
#
_symmetry.space_group_name_H-M   'P 1'
#
loop_
_entity.id
_entity.type
_entity.pdbx_description
1 polymer ?
#
loop_
_entity_poly.entity_id
_entity_poly.type
_entity_poly.pdbx_seq_one_letter_code
_entity_poly.pdbx_strand_id
1 'polypeptide(L)'
;MERFDHHHCLEFDVLNDYLDGELSATSCAELEEHLRRCPECQEILESLRQTVELLHHLDDVLPPLPPALEERLIDQMQRRLQDKHH
;
A
#
# COMPACT_ATOMS: atom_id res chain seq x y z
N MET A 1 -22.84 0.62 21.34
CA MET A 1 -21.46 1.11 21.12
C MET A 1 -20.56 0.06 21.70
N GLU A 2 -20.25 -0.94 20.88
CA GLU A 2 -19.69 -2.22 21.33
C GLU A 2 -18.21 -2.07 21.63
N ARG A 3 -17.81 -2.68 22.73
CA ARG A 3 -16.46 -2.62 23.28
C ARG A 3 -15.67 -3.67 22.50
N PHE A 4 -14.73 -3.24 21.66
CA PHE A 4 -13.81 -4.15 20.99
C PHE A 4 -12.84 -4.69 22.04
N ASP A 5 -12.91 -6.00 22.29
CA ASP A 5 -12.05 -6.70 23.23
C ASP A 5 -10.63 -6.74 22.64
N HIS A 6 -9.87 -5.70 22.96
CA HIS A 6 -8.58 -5.31 22.37
C HIS A 6 -7.39 -6.25 22.67
N HIS A 7 -7.61 -7.45 23.22
CA HIS A 7 -6.52 -8.25 23.78
C HIS A 7 -5.76 -9.12 22.75
N HIS A 8 -6.23 -9.16 21.50
CA HIS A 8 -5.60 -9.98 20.45
C HIS A 8 -5.58 -9.32 19.07
N CYS A 9 -5.74 -8.00 18.98
CA CYS A 9 -5.73 -7.24 17.72
C CYS A 9 -4.51 -6.33 17.66
N LEU A 10 -3.99 -6.13 16.45
CA LEU A 10 -2.84 -5.25 16.21
C LEU A 10 -3.20 -3.77 16.38
N GLU A 11 -2.19 -2.96 16.68
CA GLU A 11 -2.33 -1.51 16.71
C GLU A 11 -2.67 -0.99 15.31
N PHE A 12 -3.54 0.03 15.28
CA PHE A 12 -4.00 0.65 14.04
C PHE A 12 -2.86 1.20 13.18
N ASP A 13 -1.83 1.77 13.82
CA ASP A 13 -0.67 2.33 13.13
C ASP A 13 0.07 1.27 12.29
N VAL A 14 0.15 0.03 12.77
CA VAL A 14 0.78 -1.09 12.03
C VAL A 14 0.01 -1.41 10.74
N LEU A 15 -1.32 -1.25 10.74
CA LEU A 15 -2.14 -1.45 9.54
C LEU A 15 -1.94 -0.31 8.52
N ASN A 16 -1.74 0.93 8.98
CA ASN A 16 -1.40 2.04 8.09
C ASN A 16 0.00 1.88 7.50
N ASP A 17 1.01 1.59 8.32
CA ASP A 17 2.39 1.34 7.88
C ASP A 17 2.44 0.21 6.83
N TYR A 18 1.58 -0.80 6.96
CA TYR A 18 1.43 -1.86 5.98
C TYR A 18 0.84 -1.38 4.65
N LEU A 19 -0.19 -0.54 4.69
CA LEU A 19 -0.80 0.05 3.50
C LEU A 19 0.15 1.00 2.77
N ASP A 20 0.93 1.76 3.52
CA ASP A 20 1.93 2.71 2.98
C ASP A 20 3.22 2.00 2.51
N GLY A 21 3.37 0.69 2.81
CA GLY A 21 4.52 -0.10 2.42
C GLY A 21 5.79 0.21 3.22
N GLU A 22 5.64 0.80 4.41
CA GLU A 22 6.73 1.21 5.30
C GLU A 22 7.18 0.10 6.26
N LEU A 23 6.39 -0.97 6.39
CA LEU A 23 6.75 -2.13 7.19
C LEU A 23 7.96 -2.90 6.62
N SER A 24 8.80 -3.38 7.53
CA SER A 24 9.87 -4.32 7.18
C SER A 24 9.29 -5.64 6.67
N ALA A 25 10.04 -6.37 5.83
CA ALA A 25 9.60 -7.66 5.31
C ALA A 25 9.22 -8.67 6.42
N THR A 26 9.94 -8.65 7.54
CA THR A 26 9.64 -9.50 8.71
C THR A 26 8.31 -9.10 9.34
N SER A 27 8.09 -7.80 9.55
CA SER A 27 6.85 -7.27 10.14
C SER A 27 5.64 -7.50 9.24
N CYS A 28 5.80 -7.41 7.92
CA CYS A 28 4.76 -7.77 6.96
C CYS A 28 4.35 -9.24 7.11
N ALA A 29 5.30 -10.16 7.21
CA ALA A 29 5.00 -11.59 7.36
C ALA A 29 4.26 -11.90 8.67
N GLU A 30 4.64 -11.24 9.77
CA GLU A 30 3.97 -11.36 11.07
C GLU A 30 2.54 -10.81 11.03
N LEU A 31 2.35 -9.64 10.42
CA LEU A 31 1.04 -9.04 10.21
C LEU A 31 0.15 -9.92 9.32
N GLU A 32 0.65 -10.44 8.21
CA GLU A 32 -0.10 -11.34 7.34
C GLU A 32 -0.55 -12.61 8.07
N GLU A 33 0.31 -13.15 8.92
CA GLU A 33 -0.01 -14.31 9.75
C GLU A 33 -1.08 -14.00 10.81
N HIS A 34 -1.08 -12.78 11.35
CA HIS A 34 -2.14 -12.29 12.21
C HIS A 34 -3.46 -12.10 11.45
N LEU A 35 -3.42 -11.45 10.30
CA LEU A 35 -4.60 -11.22 9.45
C LEU A 35 -5.25 -12.54 9.06
N ARG A 36 -4.49 -13.62 8.83
CA ARG A 36 -5.06 -14.96 8.61
C ARG A 36 -5.91 -15.50 9.76
N ARG A 37 -5.69 -15.04 10.99
CA ARG A 37 -6.34 -15.54 12.21
C ARG A 37 -7.31 -14.55 12.85
N CYS A 38 -7.27 -13.29 12.48
CA CYS A 38 -8.06 -12.22 13.09
C CYS A 38 -8.98 -11.55 12.05
N PRO A 39 -10.27 -11.95 11.98
CA PRO A 39 -11.25 -11.33 11.08
C PRO A 39 -11.45 -9.83 11.35
N GLU A 40 -11.38 -9.40 12.61
CA GLU A 40 -11.55 -7.98 12.98
C GLU A 40 -10.47 -7.09 12.34
N CYS A 41 -9.21 -7.51 12.41
CA CYS A 41 -8.13 -6.78 11.76
C CYS A 41 -8.23 -6.82 10.22
N GLN A 42 -8.80 -7.89 9.64
CA GLN A 42 -9.11 -7.92 8.21
C GLN A 42 -10.18 -6.88 7.85
N GLU A 43 -11.26 -6.77 8.63
CA GLU A 43 -12.32 -5.78 8.41
C GLU A 43 -11.82 -4.34 8.53
N ILE A 44 -10.96 -4.06 9.51
CA ILE A 44 -10.33 -2.75 9.68
C ILE A 44 -9.41 -2.43 8.50
N LEU A 45 -8.56 -3.37 8.09
CA LEU A 45 -7.66 -3.20 6.95
C LEU A 45 -8.45 -2.90 5.66
N GLU A 46 -9.55 -3.61 5.45
CA GLU A 46 -10.41 -3.39 4.29
C GLU A 46 -11.08 -2.01 4.33
N SER A 47 -11.55 -1.57 5.50
CA SER A 47 -12.12 -0.24 5.69
C SER A 47 -11.09 0.87 5.39
N LEU A 48 -9.82 0.66 5.77
CA LEU A 48 -8.73 1.58 5.45
C LEU A 48 -8.44 1.63 3.94
N ARG A 49 -8.39 0.47 3.27
CA ARG A 49 -8.22 0.39 1.81
C ARG A 49 -9.30 1.16 1.06
N GLN A 50 -10.55 0.98 1.45
CA GLN A 50 -11.68 1.71 0.85
C GLN A 50 -11.53 3.23 1.05
N THR A 51 -11.05 3.65 2.22
CA THR A 51 -10.78 5.07 2.46
C THR A 51 -9.72 5.63 1.51
N VAL A 52 -8.62 4.90 1.30
CA VAL A 52 -7.56 5.29 0.34
C VAL A 52 -8.08 5.32 -1.08
N GLU A 53 -8.86 4.31 -1.49
CA GLU A 53 -9.46 4.26 -2.83
C GLU A 53 -10.41 5.43 -3.10
N LEU A 54 -11.26 5.76 -2.12
CA LEU A 54 -12.16 6.93 -2.21
C LEU A 54 -11.37 8.23 -2.35
N LEU A 55 -10.25 8.38 -1.64
CA LEU A 55 -9.39 9.56 -1.77
C LEU A 55 -8.72 9.63 -3.14
N HIS A 56 -8.19 8.51 -3.66
CA HIS A 56 -7.61 8.46 -5.00
C HIS A 56 -8.63 8.84 -6.10
N HIS A 57 -9.89 8.44 -5.95
CA HIS A 57 -10.94 8.82 -6.89
C HIS A 57 -11.26 10.32 -6.89
N LEU A 58 -10.96 11.05 -5.80
CA LEU A 58 -11.06 12.50 -5.78
C LEU A 58 -9.89 13.16 -6.55
N ASP A 59 -8.74 12.49 -6.63
CA ASP A 59 -7.54 12.94 -7.33
C ASP A 59 -7.56 12.65 -8.84
N ASP A 60 -8.55 11.90 -9.37
CA ASP A 60 -8.79 11.64 -10.80
C ASP A 60 -9.03 12.93 -11.64
N VAL A 61 -8.99 14.10 -11.01
CA VAL A 61 -8.99 15.43 -11.65
C VAL A 61 -7.60 15.83 -12.18
N LEU A 62 -6.55 15.06 -11.87
CA LEU A 62 -5.20 15.30 -12.40
C LEU A 62 -5.18 15.17 -13.93
N PRO A 63 -4.54 16.11 -14.65
CA PRO A 63 -4.43 16.01 -16.10
C PRO A 63 -3.67 14.74 -16.47
N PRO A 64 -4.07 14.06 -17.57
CA PRO A 64 -3.38 12.85 -18.01
C PRO A 64 -1.90 13.12 -18.22
N LEU A 65 -1.07 12.13 -17.88
CA LEU A 65 0.37 12.19 -18.12
C LEU A 65 0.62 12.53 -19.60
N PRO A 66 1.52 13.48 -19.92
CA PRO A 66 1.86 13.77 -21.30
C PRO A 66 2.35 12.49 -21.99
N PRO A 67 1.86 12.12 -23.18
CA PRO A 67 2.23 10.86 -23.84
C PRO A 67 3.75 10.77 -24.11
N ALA A 68 4.40 11.91 -24.34
CA ALA A 68 5.86 11.98 -24.49
C ALA A 68 6.65 11.64 -23.20
N LEU A 69 6.01 11.65 -22.02
CA LEU A 69 6.68 11.32 -20.77
C LEU A 69 6.92 9.82 -20.63
N GLU A 70 5.97 8.98 -21.08
CA GLU A 70 6.09 7.53 -21.06
C GLU A 70 7.27 7.08 -21.93
N GLU A 71 7.35 7.56 -23.17
CA GLU A 71 8.47 7.28 -24.09
C GLU A 71 9.82 7.69 -23.49
N ARG A 72 9.87 8.88 -22.86
CA ARG A 72 11.09 9.38 -22.22
C ARG A 72 11.48 8.53 -21.00
N LEU A 73 10.52 8.08 -20.19
CA LEU A 73 10.77 7.22 -19.03
C LEU A 73 11.36 5.87 -19.46
N ILE A 74 10.73 5.23 -20.45
CA ILE A 74 11.18 3.93 -20.97
C ILE A 74 12.59 4.05 -21.57
N ASP A 75 12.85 5.06 -22.40
CA ASP A 75 14.17 5.30 -22.99
C ASP A 75 15.24 5.54 -21.91
N GLN A 76 14.93 6.34 -20.88
CA GLN A 76 15.86 6.55 -19.75
C GLN A 76 16.13 5.27 -18.96
N MET A 77 15.10 4.45 -18.70
CA MET A 77 15.27 3.18 -18.01
C MET A 77 16.13 2.21 -18.83
N GLN A 78 15.89 2.12 -20.14
CA GLN A 78 16.67 1.27 -21.05
C GLN A 78 18.14 1.65 -21.12
N ARG A 79 18.45 2.96 -21.20
CA ARG A 79 19.85 3.45 -21.16
C ARG A 79 20.54 3.06 -19.86
N ARG A 80 19.88 3.28 -18.71
CA ARG A 80 20.45 2.88 -17.41
C ARG A 80 20.68 1.37 -17.28
N LEU A 81 19.84 0.55 -17.91
CA LEU A 81 20.04 -0.90 -17.95
C LEU A 81 21.23 -1.27 -18.86
N GLN A 82 21.39 -0.62 -20.00
CA GLN A 82 22.53 -0.84 -20.91
C GLN A 82 23.85 -0.40 -20.27
N ASP A 83 23.87 0.75 -19.59
CA ASP A 83 25.05 1.27 -18.89
C ASP A 83 25.46 0.40 -17.70
N LYS A 84 24.53 -0.36 -17.09
CA LYS A 84 24.83 -1.35 -16.04
C LYS A 84 25.33 -2.70 -16.56
N HIS A 85 25.17 -2.96 -17.85
CA HIS A 85 25.61 -4.19 -18.53
C HIS A 85 26.99 -4.04 -19.22
N HIS A 86 27.64 -2.88 -19.07
CA HIS A 86 29.03 -2.62 -19.47
C HIS A 86 29.92 -2.48 -18.23
#